data_AF-A0A0K2U0Z6-F1
#
_entry.id   AF-A0A0K2U0Z6-F1
#
_cell.length_a   1.000
_cell.length_b   1.000
_cell.length_c   1.000
_cell.angle_alpha   90.00
_cell.angle_beta   90.00
_cell.angle_gamma   90.00
#
_symmetry.space_group_name_H-M   'P 1'
#
loop_
_entity.id
_entity.type
_entity.pdbx_description
1 polymer ?
#
loop_
_entity_poly.entity_id
_entity_poly.type
_entity_poly.pdbx_seq_one_letter_code
_entity_poly.pdbx_strand_id
1 'polypeptide(L)'
;MKFLFTSIFLLSLSSSAFSVKWIEAQNGEIPENAVKFKHSYTEYTNTVYCRAKDEESDNLHSGIMHEGEEACEYPIVSSNSVAYASEYEILSLDDSKDRIQFRFRLPGEPVPPGAVKCHDDEIEDCYFGRSMYSDGICEEELGKIDPSSELIYVAAYKEVHACPFFLYLTDSASVQKNGHHIYPHEHYNRFLQL
;
A
#
# COMPACT_ATOMS: atom_id res chain seq x y z
N MET A 1 47.23 -2.17 44.72
CA MET A 1 46.50 -1.41 43.68
C MET A 1 45.14 -2.06 43.48
N LYS A 2 44.05 -1.42 43.89
CA LYS A 2 42.67 -1.87 43.64
C LYS A 2 42.20 -1.23 42.33
N PHE A 3 42.02 -2.01 41.28
CA PHE A 3 41.38 -1.55 40.05
C PHE A 3 39.86 -1.60 40.24
N LEU A 4 39.22 -0.44 40.33
CA LEU A 4 37.78 -0.29 40.19
C LEU A 4 37.42 -0.48 38.70
N PHE A 5 36.73 -1.57 38.38
CA PHE A 5 36.07 -1.74 37.09
C PHE A 5 34.71 -1.04 37.15
N THR A 6 34.65 0.18 36.61
CA THR A 6 33.38 0.89 36.40
C THR A 6 32.71 0.28 35.18
N SER A 7 31.67 -0.53 35.41
CA SER A 7 30.87 -1.13 34.34
C SER A 7 30.04 -0.03 33.67
N ILE A 8 30.42 0.35 32.45
CA ILE A 8 29.65 1.29 31.61
C ILE A 8 28.50 0.50 31.00
N PHE A 9 27.29 0.69 31.54
CA PHE A 9 26.06 0.15 30.96
C PHE A 9 25.71 1.00 29.74
N LEU A 10 26.10 0.53 28.54
CA LEU A 10 25.67 1.12 27.27
C LEU A 10 24.18 0.84 27.09
N LEU A 11 23.35 1.81 27.48
CA LEU A 11 21.94 1.88 27.08
C LEU A 11 21.90 2.12 25.57
N SER A 12 21.78 1.05 24.80
CA SER A 12 21.40 1.13 23.38
C SER A 12 19.97 1.68 23.33
N LEU A 13 19.82 2.97 22.99
CA LEU A 13 18.54 3.51 22.55
C LEU A 13 18.20 2.82 21.23
N SER A 14 17.37 1.79 21.29
CA SER A 14 16.69 1.23 20.13
C SER A 14 15.81 2.35 19.57
N SER A 15 16.28 3.05 18.55
CA SER A 15 15.41 3.87 17.72
C SER A 15 14.40 2.92 17.09
N SER A 16 13.16 2.93 17.59
CA SER A 16 12.05 2.22 16.97
C SER A 16 11.93 2.74 15.54
N ALA A 17 12.45 1.96 14.60
CA ALA A 17 12.41 2.31 13.20
C ALA A 17 10.95 2.22 12.77
N PHE A 18 10.28 3.36 12.65
CA PHE A 18 8.95 3.45 12.08
C PHE A 18 8.93 2.75 10.72
N SER A 19 8.04 1.77 10.57
CA SER A 19 7.96 0.94 9.37
C SER A 19 6.52 0.58 9.05
N VAL A 20 6.26 0.36 7.77
CA VAL A 20 5.07 -0.32 7.27
C VAL A 20 5.21 -1.80 7.64
N LYS A 21 4.15 -2.40 8.17
CA LYS A 21 4.14 -3.82 8.54
C LYS A 21 2.89 -4.53 8.02
N TRP A 22 3.01 -5.84 7.93
CA TRP A 22 1.95 -6.76 7.60
C TRP A 22 1.50 -7.45 8.88
N ILE A 23 0.19 -7.43 9.15
CA ILE A 23 -0.40 -8.06 10.32
C ILE A 23 -1.35 -9.14 9.84
N GLU A 24 -1.12 -10.37 10.25
CA GLU A 24 -2.03 -11.50 10.00
C GLU A 24 -3.43 -11.20 10.54
N ALA A 25 -4.43 -11.55 9.75
CA ALA A 25 -5.84 -11.39 10.03
C ALA A 25 -6.65 -12.43 9.24
N GLN A 26 -7.92 -12.58 9.60
CA GLN A 26 -8.80 -13.54 8.94
C GLN A 26 -10.26 -13.17 9.12
N ASN A 27 -11.13 -13.69 8.26
CA ASN A 27 -12.60 -13.66 8.43
C ASN A 27 -13.14 -12.25 8.77
N GLY A 28 -12.74 -11.26 7.98
CA GLY A 28 -13.12 -9.85 8.13
C GLY A 28 -12.42 -9.05 9.25
N GLU A 29 -11.45 -9.64 9.96
CA GLU A 29 -10.68 -8.91 10.97
C GLU A 29 -9.82 -7.79 10.33
N ILE A 30 -9.99 -6.56 10.81
CA ILE A 30 -9.16 -5.41 10.43
C ILE A 30 -8.43 -4.89 11.67
N PRO A 31 -7.09 -4.94 11.73
CA PRO A 31 -6.32 -4.36 12.83
C PRO A 31 -6.61 -2.87 13.02
N GLU A 32 -6.62 -2.40 14.27
CA GLU A 32 -6.92 -1.00 14.61
C GLU A 32 -6.00 -0.01 13.88
N ASN A 33 -4.74 -0.40 13.72
CA ASN A 33 -3.68 0.38 13.09
C ASN A 33 -3.53 0.13 11.58
N ALA A 34 -4.52 -0.51 10.95
CA ALA A 34 -4.59 -0.66 9.51
C ALA A 34 -4.64 0.71 8.80
N VAL A 35 -4.01 0.76 7.62
CA VAL A 35 -4.10 1.92 6.73
C VAL A 35 -5.45 1.87 6.02
N LYS A 36 -6.36 2.75 6.43
CA LYS A 36 -7.74 2.82 5.93
C LYS A 36 -7.89 3.98 4.94
N PHE A 37 -8.49 3.70 3.79
CA PHE A 37 -8.80 4.69 2.76
C PHE A 37 -10.30 4.82 2.61
N LYS A 38 -10.77 6.05 2.42
CA LYS A 38 -12.19 6.31 2.15
C LYS A 38 -12.42 6.41 0.65
N HIS A 39 -13.50 5.79 0.21
CA HIS A 39 -14.05 6.02 -1.13
C HIS A 39 -15.10 7.10 -1.03
N SER A 40 -15.07 8.06 -1.95
CA SER A 40 -16.04 9.16 -1.99
C SER A 40 -17.37 8.72 -2.61
N TYR A 41 -17.41 7.59 -3.31
CA TYR A 41 -18.49 7.20 -4.21
C TYR A 41 -19.16 5.86 -3.88
N THR A 42 -18.59 5.06 -2.96
CA THR A 42 -19.15 3.75 -2.57
C THR A 42 -19.83 3.82 -1.21
N GLU A 43 -20.73 2.86 -0.93
CA GLU A 43 -21.33 2.71 0.41
C GLU A 43 -20.30 2.23 1.46
N TYR A 44 -19.16 1.68 1.01
CA TYR A 44 -18.08 1.24 1.89
C TYR A 44 -17.44 2.41 2.63
N THR A 45 -17.35 2.28 3.96
CA THR A 45 -16.80 3.32 4.83
C THR A 45 -15.29 3.42 4.75
N ASN A 46 -14.62 2.27 4.62
CA ASN A 46 -13.17 2.17 4.54
C ASN A 46 -12.74 0.95 3.71
N THR A 47 -11.68 1.11 2.93
CA THR A 47 -10.97 0.03 2.23
C THR A 47 -9.55 -0.06 2.80
N VAL A 48 -9.02 -1.28 2.93
CA VAL A 48 -7.64 -1.54 3.37
C VAL A 48 -6.90 -2.35 2.31
N TYR A 49 -5.57 -2.21 2.24
CA TYR A 49 -4.76 -3.14 1.45
C TYR A 49 -4.53 -4.43 2.22
N CYS A 50 -4.60 -5.54 1.51
CA CYS A 50 -4.32 -6.87 2.02
C CYS A 50 -3.38 -7.63 1.09
N ARG A 51 -2.80 -8.72 1.59
CA ARG A 51 -2.15 -9.74 0.76
C ARG A 51 -2.51 -11.12 1.28
N ALA A 52 -2.62 -12.09 0.39
CA ALA A 52 -3.00 -13.45 0.73
C ALA A 52 -2.35 -14.43 -0.24
N LYS A 53 -2.20 -15.68 0.19
CA LYS A 53 -1.79 -16.77 -0.70
C LYS A 53 -3.00 -17.34 -1.40
N ASP A 54 -2.89 -17.55 -2.70
CA ASP A 54 -3.89 -18.29 -3.47
C ASP A 54 -3.85 -19.78 -3.09
N GLU A 55 -5.01 -20.36 -2.80
CA GLU A 55 -5.10 -21.75 -2.29
C GLU A 55 -4.66 -22.79 -3.32
N GLU A 56 -4.82 -22.50 -4.61
CA GLU A 56 -4.50 -23.44 -5.68
C GLU A 56 -3.02 -23.40 -6.07
N SER A 57 -2.44 -22.20 -6.12
CA SER A 57 -1.08 -21.98 -6.63
C SER A 57 -0.03 -21.72 -5.55
N ASP A 58 -0.42 -21.43 -4.31
CA ASP A 58 0.44 -20.95 -3.21
C ASP A 58 1.17 -19.63 -3.52
N ASN A 59 0.80 -18.96 -4.63
CA ASN A 59 1.34 -17.65 -4.99
C ASN A 59 0.80 -16.58 -4.06
N LEU A 60 1.66 -15.66 -3.66
CA LEU A 60 1.26 -14.49 -2.89
C LEU A 60 0.69 -13.43 -3.83
N HIS A 61 -0.50 -12.95 -3.51
CA HIS A 61 -1.17 -11.89 -4.24
C HIS A 61 -1.50 -10.72 -3.31
N SER A 62 -1.43 -9.51 -3.86
CA SER A 62 -1.84 -8.29 -3.17
C SER A 62 -3.19 -7.79 -3.70
N GLY A 63 -4.01 -7.28 -2.80
CA GLY A 63 -5.36 -6.84 -3.10
C GLY A 63 -5.91 -5.88 -2.05
N ILE A 64 -7.23 -5.88 -1.91
CA ILE A 64 -7.96 -5.00 -1.02
C ILE A 64 -9.02 -5.75 -0.23
N MET A 65 -9.49 -5.14 0.84
CA MET A 65 -10.66 -5.60 1.57
C MET A 65 -11.48 -4.39 1.99
N HIS A 66 -12.80 -4.45 1.76
CA HIS A 66 -13.71 -3.42 2.26
C HIS A 66 -14.13 -3.73 3.71
N GLU A 67 -14.26 -2.70 4.53
CA GLU A 67 -14.71 -2.84 5.91
C GLU A 67 -16.14 -3.40 5.95
N GLY A 68 -16.31 -4.53 6.63
CA GLY A 68 -17.57 -5.28 6.69
C GLY A 68 -17.59 -6.54 5.81
N GLU A 69 -16.61 -6.71 4.91
CA GLU A 69 -16.40 -7.94 4.17
C GLU A 69 -15.52 -8.93 4.93
N GLU A 70 -15.57 -10.20 4.53
CA GLU A 70 -14.91 -11.30 5.26
C GLU A 70 -13.57 -11.73 4.65
N ALA A 71 -13.24 -11.28 3.44
CA ALA A 71 -12.13 -11.80 2.65
C ALA A 71 -11.29 -10.70 1.99
N CYS A 72 -10.01 -10.98 1.82
CA CYS A 72 -9.12 -10.22 0.94
C CYS A 72 -9.46 -10.54 -0.51
N GLU A 73 -9.87 -9.54 -1.29
CA GLU A 73 -10.13 -9.61 -2.72
C GLU A 73 -8.87 -9.19 -3.49
N TYR A 74 -8.40 -10.02 -4.42
CA TYR A 74 -7.20 -9.73 -5.20
C TYR A 74 -7.34 -10.11 -6.68
N PRO A 75 -6.84 -9.26 -7.60
CA PRO A 75 -6.82 -9.59 -9.02
C PRO A 75 -5.66 -10.55 -9.35
N ILE A 76 -5.96 -11.64 -10.05
CA ILE A 76 -4.99 -12.52 -10.70
C ILE A 76 -4.83 -12.05 -12.15
N VAL A 77 -3.67 -11.45 -12.44
CA VAL A 77 -3.41 -10.72 -13.68
C VAL A 77 -3.30 -11.68 -14.87
N SER A 78 -2.65 -12.83 -14.70
CA SER A 78 -2.42 -13.79 -15.80
C SER A 78 -3.70 -14.45 -16.30
N SER A 79 -4.66 -14.72 -15.41
CA SER A 79 -5.95 -15.34 -15.74
C SER A 79 -7.08 -14.33 -15.95
N ASN A 80 -6.83 -13.04 -15.67
CA ASN A 80 -7.84 -11.99 -15.70
C ASN A 80 -9.07 -12.34 -14.85
N SER A 81 -8.84 -12.83 -13.63
CA SER A 81 -9.88 -13.24 -12.68
C SER A 81 -9.66 -12.61 -11.31
N VAL A 82 -10.72 -12.46 -10.55
CA VAL A 82 -10.64 -12.02 -9.15
C VAL A 82 -10.80 -13.22 -8.24
N ALA A 83 -9.90 -13.34 -7.25
CA ALA A 83 -9.92 -14.38 -6.24
C ALA A 83 -10.06 -13.76 -4.84
N TYR A 84 -10.39 -14.61 -3.88
CA TYR A 84 -10.69 -14.21 -2.51
C TYR A 84 -9.99 -15.15 -1.54
N ALA A 85 -9.49 -14.62 -0.42
CA ALA A 85 -8.93 -15.42 0.66
C ALA A 85 -9.45 -14.95 2.01
N SER A 86 -9.86 -15.91 2.86
CA SER A 86 -10.32 -15.63 4.23
C SER A 86 -9.18 -15.50 5.23
N GLU A 87 -7.97 -15.96 4.88
CA GLU A 87 -6.74 -15.77 5.65
C GLU A 87 -5.81 -14.83 4.88
N TYR A 88 -5.34 -13.77 5.53
CA TYR A 88 -4.61 -12.70 4.86
C TYR A 88 -3.74 -11.90 5.83
N GLU A 89 -2.97 -10.97 5.30
CA GLU A 89 -2.26 -9.96 6.08
C GLU A 89 -2.71 -8.56 5.65
N ILE A 90 -2.89 -7.65 6.61
CA ILE A 90 -3.32 -6.27 6.38
C ILE A 90 -2.15 -5.30 6.51
N LEU A 91 -2.06 -4.38 5.55
CA LEU A 91 -1.09 -3.29 5.57
C LEU A 91 -1.38 -2.33 6.73
N SER A 92 -0.41 -2.21 7.64
CA SER A 92 -0.58 -1.48 8.89
C SER A 92 0.62 -0.58 9.21
N LEU A 93 0.41 0.43 10.05
CA LEU A 93 1.45 1.35 10.52
C LEU A 93 1.54 1.30 12.04
N ASP A 94 2.75 1.44 12.59
CA ASP A 94 2.93 1.57 14.05
C ASP A 94 2.53 2.95 14.60
N ASP A 95 2.41 3.97 13.74
CA ASP A 95 2.18 5.37 14.13
C ASP A 95 1.37 6.13 13.06
N SER A 96 1.20 7.44 13.22
CA SER A 96 0.30 8.34 12.47
C SER A 96 0.10 8.00 10.99
N LYS A 97 -1.17 7.92 10.62
CA LYS A 97 -1.68 7.73 9.25
C LYS A 97 -1.34 8.89 8.32
N ASP A 98 -0.99 10.07 8.86
CA ASP A 98 -0.66 11.28 8.09
C ASP A 98 0.60 11.12 7.22
N ARG A 99 1.35 10.03 7.41
CA ARG A 99 2.56 9.73 6.66
C ARG A 99 2.30 9.17 5.27
N ILE A 100 1.13 8.57 5.07
CA ILE A 100 0.76 7.90 3.83
C ILE A 100 0.05 8.90 2.93
N GLN A 101 0.49 8.97 1.68
CA GLN A 101 -0.05 9.89 0.69
C GLN A 101 0.05 9.28 -0.71
N PHE A 102 -0.89 9.68 -1.56
CA PHE A 102 -0.86 9.33 -2.98
C PHE A 102 -0.01 10.35 -3.75
N ARG A 103 0.93 9.86 -4.58
CA ARG A 103 1.80 10.70 -5.40
C ARG A 103 1.69 10.32 -6.87
N PHE A 104 1.50 11.34 -7.69
CA PHE A 104 1.53 11.22 -9.14
C PHE A 104 2.97 11.12 -9.63
N ARG A 105 3.16 10.38 -10.73
CA ARG A 105 4.36 10.44 -11.57
C ARG A 105 3.94 10.60 -13.03
N LEU A 106 4.77 11.24 -13.84
CA LEU A 106 4.55 11.21 -15.30
C LEU A 106 5.00 9.85 -15.88
N PRO A 107 4.36 9.37 -16.96
CA PRO A 107 4.85 8.20 -17.70
C PRO A 107 6.33 8.32 -18.06
N GLY A 108 7.09 7.24 -17.88
CA GLY A 108 8.54 7.22 -18.07
C GLY A 108 9.40 7.85 -16.97
N GLU A 109 8.81 8.51 -15.96
CA GLU A 109 9.56 8.95 -14.76
C GLU A 109 9.81 7.79 -13.80
N PRO A 110 10.89 7.83 -12.99
CA PRO A 110 11.13 6.80 -11.98
C PRO A 110 10.00 6.73 -10.96
N VAL A 111 9.83 5.54 -10.36
CA VAL A 111 8.89 5.33 -9.25
C VAL A 111 9.17 6.34 -8.13
N PRO A 112 8.14 7.04 -7.58
CA PRO A 112 8.33 8.04 -6.56
C PRO A 112 9.08 7.51 -5.34
N PRO A 113 10.00 8.29 -4.74
CA PRO A 113 10.65 7.91 -3.49
C PRO A 113 9.62 7.60 -2.41
N GLY A 114 9.84 6.46 -1.75
CA GLY A 114 8.99 5.97 -0.68
C GLY A 114 7.69 5.33 -1.14
N ALA A 115 7.56 4.99 -2.42
CA ALA A 115 6.49 4.13 -2.90
C ALA A 115 6.43 2.81 -2.10
N VAL A 116 5.23 2.47 -1.64
CA VAL A 116 4.99 1.28 -0.83
C VAL A 116 4.92 0.09 -1.77
N LYS A 117 5.89 -0.83 -1.65
CA LYS A 117 5.88 -2.08 -2.40
C LYS A 117 4.70 -2.96 -1.98
N CYS A 118 4.01 -3.53 -2.96
CA CYS A 118 3.22 -4.74 -2.74
C CYS A 118 4.12 -5.97 -2.88
N HIS A 119 3.61 -7.12 -2.46
CA HIS A 119 4.24 -8.41 -2.75
C HIS A 119 3.24 -9.21 -3.57
N ASP A 120 3.60 -9.47 -4.83
CA ASP A 120 2.75 -10.17 -5.78
C ASP A 120 3.63 -10.98 -6.73
N ASP A 121 3.41 -12.28 -6.80
CA ASP A 121 4.32 -13.17 -7.55
C ASP A 121 4.15 -13.03 -9.08
N GLU A 122 3.09 -12.36 -9.56
CA GLU A 122 2.89 -12.06 -10.99
C GLU A 122 3.54 -10.74 -11.43
N ILE A 123 3.93 -9.87 -10.48
CA ILE A 123 4.46 -8.54 -10.75
C ILE A 123 5.79 -8.34 -10.01
N GLU A 124 6.90 -8.45 -10.73
CA GLU A 124 8.27 -8.39 -10.18
C GLU A 124 8.51 -7.14 -9.30
N ASP A 125 8.12 -5.97 -9.79
CA ASP A 125 8.25 -4.68 -9.08
C ASP A 125 6.87 -4.11 -8.72
N CYS A 126 6.13 -4.84 -7.90
CA CYS A 126 4.79 -4.46 -7.46
C CYS A 126 4.77 -3.24 -6.52
N TYR A 127 3.89 -2.26 -6.76
CA TYR A 127 3.60 -1.14 -5.83
C TYR A 127 2.11 -0.94 -5.57
N PHE A 128 1.72 -0.49 -4.38
CA PHE A 128 0.34 -0.10 -4.14
C PHE A 128 0.02 1.27 -4.73
N GLY A 129 -1.24 1.44 -5.15
CA GLY A 129 -1.69 2.70 -5.67
C GLY A 129 -3.21 2.81 -5.78
N ARG A 130 -3.62 3.96 -6.29
CA ARG A 130 -5.01 4.27 -6.58
C ARG A 130 -5.12 4.65 -8.04
N SER A 131 -6.09 4.08 -8.75
CA SER A 131 -6.37 4.52 -10.12
C SER A 131 -6.83 5.99 -10.10
N MET A 132 -6.73 6.64 -11.25
CA MET A 132 -7.29 7.97 -11.47
C MET A 132 -8.21 7.91 -12.66
N TYR A 133 -9.24 8.76 -12.62
CA TYR A 133 -10.32 8.89 -13.59
C TYR A 133 -11.46 7.88 -13.46
N SER A 134 -12.67 8.45 -13.43
CA SER A 134 -13.96 7.77 -13.55
C SER A 134 -14.34 7.70 -15.03
N ASP A 135 -13.67 6.83 -15.79
CA ASP A 135 -14.18 6.34 -17.07
C ASP A 135 -15.39 5.40 -16.90
N GLY A 136 -15.85 5.22 -15.66
CA GLY A 136 -16.91 4.31 -15.23
C GLY A 136 -16.41 2.90 -14.92
N ILE A 137 -15.09 2.65 -15.00
CA ILE A 137 -14.50 1.33 -14.76
C ILE A 137 -13.49 1.41 -13.62
N CYS A 138 -12.54 2.36 -13.70
CA CYS A 138 -11.42 2.42 -12.76
C CYS A 138 -11.74 3.18 -11.45
N GLU A 139 -12.74 4.07 -11.46
CA GLU A 139 -13.40 4.76 -10.32
C GLU A 139 -12.56 5.14 -9.07
N GLU A 140 -11.29 5.53 -9.24
CA GLU A 140 -10.39 5.78 -8.10
C GLU A 140 -10.25 4.56 -7.16
N GLU A 141 -10.36 3.36 -7.72
CA GLU A 141 -10.17 2.11 -7.02
C GLU A 141 -8.71 1.91 -6.59
N LEU A 142 -8.55 1.23 -5.45
CA LEU A 142 -7.25 0.84 -4.94
C LEU A 142 -6.78 -0.43 -5.65
N GLY A 143 -5.47 -0.53 -5.88
CA GLY A 143 -4.94 -1.70 -6.58
C GLY A 143 -3.41 -1.81 -6.52
N LYS A 144 -2.91 -2.74 -7.35
CA LYS A 144 -1.47 -3.02 -7.50
C LYS A 144 -0.97 -2.51 -8.84
N ILE A 145 0.15 -1.80 -8.81
CA ILE A 145 0.80 -1.18 -9.95
C ILE A 145 1.92 -2.11 -10.43
N ASP A 146 1.93 -2.34 -11.74
CA ASP A 146 3.08 -2.87 -12.46
C ASP A 146 3.76 -1.71 -13.22
N PRO A 147 4.93 -1.24 -12.74
CA PRO A 147 5.68 -0.18 -13.41
C PRO A 147 6.18 -0.59 -14.80
N SER A 148 6.34 -1.89 -15.08
CA SER A 148 6.86 -2.38 -16.35
C SER A 148 5.84 -2.24 -17.48
N SER A 149 4.56 -2.47 -17.19
CA SER A 149 3.45 -2.25 -18.12
C SER A 149 2.84 -0.85 -18.03
N GLU A 150 3.23 -0.05 -17.03
CA GLU A 150 2.63 1.24 -16.69
C GLU A 150 1.10 1.15 -16.49
N LEU A 151 0.67 0.14 -15.75
CA LEU A 151 -0.74 -0.12 -15.42
C LEU A 151 -0.93 -0.30 -13.92
N ILE A 152 -2.09 0.11 -13.42
CA ILE A 152 -2.63 -0.39 -12.15
C ILE A 152 -3.70 -1.45 -12.44
N TYR A 153 -3.63 -2.57 -11.73
CA TYR A 153 -4.63 -3.62 -11.72
C TYR A 153 -5.52 -3.45 -10.49
N VAL A 154 -6.81 -3.30 -10.74
CA VAL A 154 -7.85 -3.19 -9.70
C VAL A 154 -8.84 -4.33 -9.85
N ALA A 155 -9.39 -4.79 -8.73
CA ALA A 155 -10.57 -5.63 -8.73
C ALA A 155 -11.79 -4.72 -8.57
N ALA A 156 -12.64 -4.65 -9.60
CA ALA A 156 -13.91 -3.93 -9.50
C ALA A 156 -14.98 -4.71 -10.25
N TYR A 157 -16.22 -4.68 -9.77
CA TYR A 157 -17.33 -5.40 -10.40
C TYR A 157 -17.06 -6.91 -10.62
N LYS A 158 -16.23 -7.52 -9.77
CA LYS A 158 -15.76 -8.93 -9.87
C LYS A 158 -14.91 -9.23 -11.10
N GLU A 159 -14.36 -8.20 -11.74
CA GLU A 159 -13.47 -8.30 -12.88
C GLU A 159 -12.13 -7.62 -12.56
N VAL A 160 -11.09 -8.05 -13.27
CA VAL A 160 -9.80 -7.38 -13.25
C VAL A 160 -9.83 -6.27 -14.28
N HIS A 161 -9.52 -5.05 -13.86
CA HIS A 161 -9.36 -3.91 -14.76
C HIS A 161 -7.93 -3.40 -14.71
N ALA A 162 -7.40 -3.09 -15.88
CA ALA A 162 -6.07 -2.50 -16.05
C ALA A 162 -6.21 -1.04 -16.46
N CYS A 163 -5.77 -0.13 -15.60
CA CYS A 163 -5.97 1.31 -15.75
C CYS A 163 -4.62 2.02 -15.96
N PRO A 164 -4.49 2.90 -16.98
CA PRO A 164 -3.22 3.56 -17.30
C PRO A 164 -2.94 4.83 -16.49
N PHE A 165 -3.89 5.31 -15.69
CA PHE A 165 -3.73 6.50 -14.85
C PHE A 165 -3.85 6.11 -13.40
N PHE A 166 -2.83 6.43 -12.61
CA PHE A 166 -2.77 6.06 -11.19
C PHE A 166 -1.82 6.94 -10.39
N LEU A 167 -1.98 6.88 -9.07
CA LEU A 167 -1.11 7.46 -8.07
C LEU A 167 -0.45 6.34 -7.27
N TYR A 168 0.84 6.50 -6.96
CA TYR A 168 1.55 5.60 -6.05
C TYR A 168 1.19 5.90 -4.61
N LEU A 169 0.94 4.86 -3.82
CA LEU A 169 0.94 4.99 -2.37
C LEU A 169 2.37 5.21 -1.89
N THR A 170 2.61 6.26 -1.10
CA THR A 170 3.96 6.58 -0.59
C THR A 170 3.97 6.79 0.92
N ASP A 171 5.04 6.33 1.58
CA ASP A 171 5.32 6.59 2.99
C ASP A 171 6.43 7.65 3.13
N SER A 172 6.07 8.83 3.60
CA SER A 172 7.00 9.96 3.79
C SER A 172 8.18 9.67 4.72
N ALA A 173 8.08 8.74 5.68
CA ALA A 173 9.22 8.44 6.56
C ALA A 173 10.31 7.63 5.86
N SER A 174 9.96 6.86 4.83
CA SER A 174 10.93 6.13 4.01
C SER A 174 11.77 7.09 3.15
N VAL A 175 11.22 8.25 2.79
CA VAL A 175 11.93 9.33 2.09
C VAL A 175 12.99 9.97 3.00
N GLN A 176 12.67 10.20 4.28
CA GLN A 176 13.59 10.83 5.24
C GLN A 176 14.80 9.94 5.59
N LYS A 177 14.66 8.60 5.49
CA LYS A 177 15.79 7.67 5.74
C LYS A 177 16.84 7.68 4.63
N ASN A 178 16.47 8.05 3.40
CA ASN A 178 17.33 7.91 2.22
C ASN A 178 17.91 9.22 1.68
N GLY A 179 17.54 10.39 2.23
CA GLY A 179 18.07 11.64 1.72
C GLY A 179 17.76 12.85 2.59
N HIS A 180 18.82 13.54 2.96
CA HIS A 180 18.82 14.92 3.45
C HIS A 180 18.40 15.86 2.29
N HIS A 181 17.15 15.76 1.81
CA HIS A 181 16.60 16.68 0.82
C HIS A 181 15.14 17.00 1.17
N ILE A 182 14.97 18.18 1.76
CA ILE A 182 13.70 18.85 1.98
C ILE A 182 13.17 19.26 0.60
N TYR A 183 12.10 18.62 0.13
CA TYR A 183 11.26 19.23 -0.91
C TYR A 183 10.24 20.14 -0.24
N PRO A 184 10.12 21.42 -0.66
CA PRO A 184 9.18 22.35 -0.07
C PRO A 184 7.74 21.97 -0.42
N HIS A 185 6.87 22.04 0.59
CA HIS A 185 5.45 21.71 0.58
C HIS A 185 4.56 22.55 -0.37
N GLU A 186 5.09 23.31 -1.33
CA GLU A 186 4.36 24.44 -1.92
C GLU A 186 3.58 24.17 -3.22
N HIS A 187 3.61 22.96 -3.80
CA HIS A 187 2.98 22.75 -5.12
C HIS A 187 1.68 21.91 -5.15
N TYR A 188 1.17 21.45 -4.02
CA TYR A 188 -0.04 20.59 -4.03
C TYR A 188 -1.37 21.35 -4.04
N ASN A 189 -1.39 22.65 -3.71
CA ASN A 189 -2.63 23.42 -3.61
C ASN A 189 -3.16 24.01 -4.94
N ARG A 190 -2.59 23.64 -6.10
CA ARG A 190 -3.00 24.24 -7.39
C ARG A 190 -3.88 23.37 -8.29
N PHE A 191 -4.15 22.12 -7.93
CA PHE A 191 -4.90 21.19 -8.78
C PHE A 191 -6.27 20.75 -8.25
N LEU A 192 -6.74 21.29 -7.11
CA LEU A 192 -8.08 21.00 -6.55
C LEU A 192 -9.04 22.21 -6.59
N GLN A 193 -8.89 23.11 -7.56
CA GLN A 193 -9.83 24.22 -7.79
C GLN A 193 -10.30 24.32 -9.25
N LEU A 194 -10.64 23.19 -9.86
CA LEU A 194 -11.43 23.16 -11.10
C LEU A 194 -12.61 22.21 -10.94
#